data_AF-A0A6G0RWM8-F1
#
_entry.id   AF-A0A6G0RWM8-F1
#
_cell.length_a   1.000
_cell.length_b   1.000
_cell.length_c   1.000
_cell.angle_alpha   90.00
_cell.angle_beta   90.00
_cell.angle_gamma   90.00
#
_symmetry.space_group_name_H-M   'P 1'
#
loop_
_entity.id
_entity.type
_entity.pdbx_description
1 polymer ?
#
loop_
_entity_poly.entity_id
_entity_poly.type
_entity_poly.pdbx_seq_one_letter_code
_entity_poly.pdbx_strand_id
1 'polypeptide(L)'
;MEWGPLQPILGLLTPEEGVNDGVENRKQADATLAQALVSEELTAAVRAASIAQLDAALAHEALAVERLPLSFLLLLSAKAIKVEHARKVEDLADERASLLLQISRLFHQVPVAVAAKEMKRICALGEQYARLAVDSQQSVKTVFPLKSFLRRFHQQGHAELTPLHAQFFYLCLHSKCYFAAMEILDQTLVEIHSQSHLVSSVDFLGYAYYGGLLYLGEKRYQEALDFFQLAITAPALSLSAFVIEAYKKLILVTLVLRGEPVVLPKYTPFVVTRHVENHCTPYVDLASAFVVEKDLAAVQEVVTKHEELFAQEGNLGLVKQVVQAFKQRKLLRLTRTYATIELTEIAKTAGMTNSDAVAAEKMLLTLISNGQMDAVIDKQKAMVRFVLEDEDGGAYQDEVQGEATRKLQEEMEKLVMVAAQLRYMDVELVTSAKFQSRLQKDKDRRSRINLHNQQGDERMIVEGASGMETME
;
A
#
# COMPACT_ATOMS: atom_id res chain seq x y z
N MET A 1 -18.60 -32.46 31.40
CA MET A 1 -17.24 -31.87 31.41
C MET A 1 -17.10 -30.95 30.21
N GLU A 2 -17.55 -29.70 30.31
CA GLU A 2 -17.60 -28.78 29.16
C GLU A 2 -16.21 -28.44 28.59
N TRP A 3 -15.16 -28.50 29.42
CA TRP A 3 -13.79 -28.14 29.03
C TRP A 3 -12.90 -29.34 28.68
N GLY A 4 -13.35 -30.57 28.99
CA GLY A 4 -12.60 -31.81 28.75
C GLY A 4 -11.13 -31.73 29.18
N PRO A 5 -10.15 -31.92 28.26
CA PRO A 5 -8.73 -31.88 28.58
C PRO A 5 -8.26 -30.49 29.06
N LEU A 6 -9.04 -29.42 28.83
CA LEU A 6 -8.72 -28.05 29.27
C LEU A 6 -9.11 -27.79 30.73
N GLN A 7 -9.69 -28.76 31.45
CA GLN A 7 -10.04 -28.58 32.87
C GLN A 7 -8.93 -28.02 33.76
N PRO A 8 -7.63 -28.37 33.59
CA PRO A 8 -6.56 -27.80 34.41
C PRO A 8 -6.43 -26.28 34.31
N ILE A 9 -6.93 -25.66 33.22
CA ILE A 9 -6.93 -24.19 33.06
C ILE A 9 -7.86 -23.54 34.09
N LEU A 10 -8.97 -24.16 34.48
CA LEU A 10 -9.92 -23.59 35.45
C LEU A 10 -9.26 -23.33 36.81
N GLY A 11 -8.35 -24.21 37.24
CA GLY A 11 -7.59 -24.03 38.48
C GLY A 11 -6.58 -22.87 38.43
N LEU A 12 -6.22 -22.41 37.23
CA LEU A 12 -5.34 -21.25 37.03
C LEU A 12 -6.13 -19.93 36.84
N LEU A 13 -7.46 -20.01 36.69
CA LEU A 13 -8.35 -18.85 36.52
C LEU A 13 -8.98 -18.39 37.84
N THR A 14 -8.93 -19.19 38.90
CA THR A 14 -9.47 -18.82 40.21
C THR A 14 -8.58 -17.77 40.87
N PRO A 15 -9.13 -16.59 41.25
CA PRO A 15 -8.36 -15.62 42.00
C PRO A 15 -8.04 -16.19 43.38
N GLU A 16 -6.79 -16.07 43.84
CA GLU A 16 -6.50 -16.18 45.27
C GLU A 16 -7.34 -15.11 45.98
N GLU A 17 -8.28 -15.55 46.83
CA GLU A 17 -9.22 -14.68 47.52
C GLU A 17 -8.45 -13.62 48.35
N GLY A 18 -8.57 -12.34 47.97
CA GLY A 18 -8.21 -11.23 48.85
C GLY A 18 -7.32 -10.12 48.30
N VAL A 19 -6.86 -10.15 47.04
CA VAL A 19 -5.96 -9.10 46.53
C VAL A 19 -6.64 -8.25 45.46
N ASN A 20 -6.64 -6.94 45.70
CA ASN A 20 -7.06 -5.83 44.83
C ASN A 20 -6.93 -6.17 43.33
N ASP A 21 -8.02 -6.02 42.57
CA ASP A 21 -8.16 -6.35 41.15
C ASP A 21 -7.44 -5.31 40.25
N GLY A 22 -6.14 -5.15 40.50
CA GLY A 22 -5.25 -4.20 39.84
C GLY A 22 -4.73 -4.69 38.50
N VAL A 23 -4.38 -3.74 37.62
CA VAL A 23 -3.84 -4.00 36.27
C VAL A 23 -2.56 -4.85 36.30
N GLU A 24 -1.73 -4.71 37.33
CA GLU A 24 -0.49 -5.49 37.48
C GLU A 24 -0.76 -6.96 37.82
N ASN A 25 -1.73 -7.24 38.70
CA ASN A 25 -2.15 -8.60 39.02
C ASN A 25 -2.72 -9.31 37.79
N ARG A 26 -3.47 -8.61 36.94
CA ARG A 26 -4.00 -9.17 35.69
C ARG A 26 -2.90 -9.49 34.68
N LYS A 27 -1.92 -8.60 34.50
CA LYS A 27 -0.75 -8.86 33.64
C LYS A 27 0.06 -10.06 34.11
N GLN A 28 0.26 -10.19 35.43
CA GLN A 28 0.97 -11.32 36.01
C GLN A 28 0.18 -12.61 35.85
N ALA A 29 -1.12 -12.60 36.09
CA ALA A 29 -2.00 -13.75 35.88
C ALA A 29 -1.98 -14.21 34.41
N ASP A 30 -2.05 -13.26 33.46
CA ASP A 30 -1.98 -13.56 32.03
C ASP A 30 -0.62 -14.15 31.64
N ALA A 31 0.48 -13.63 32.17
CA ALA A 31 1.81 -14.17 31.94
C ALA A 31 1.95 -15.60 32.52
N THR A 32 1.46 -15.83 33.73
CA THR A 32 1.49 -17.16 34.39
C THR A 32 0.69 -18.18 33.59
N LEU A 33 -0.54 -17.84 33.19
CA LEU A 33 -1.37 -18.74 32.40
C LEU A 33 -0.78 -18.96 31.00
N ALA A 34 -0.28 -17.92 30.34
CA ALA A 34 0.38 -18.06 29.05
C ALA A 34 1.61 -18.96 29.11
N GLN A 35 2.42 -18.84 30.17
CA GLN A 35 3.57 -19.73 30.41
C GLN A 35 3.09 -21.17 30.63
N ALA A 36 2.02 -21.36 31.40
CA ALA A 36 1.43 -22.67 31.61
C ALA A 36 0.91 -23.26 30.29
N LEU A 37 0.25 -22.48 29.43
CA LEU A 37 -0.25 -22.93 28.12
C LEU A 37 0.85 -23.36 27.15
N VAL A 38 2.09 -22.90 27.35
CA VAL A 38 3.26 -23.33 26.56
C VAL A 38 3.96 -24.55 27.18
N SER A 39 3.61 -24.96 28.40
CA SER A 39 4.11 -26.19 29.01
C SER A 39 3.71 -27.44 28.20
N GLU A 40 4.48 -28.52 28.34
CA GLU A 40 4.23 -29.76 27.60
C GLU A 40 2.84 -30.34 27.89
N GLU A 41 2.43 -30.34 29.16
CA GLU A 41 1.15 -30.89 29.61
C GLU A 41 -0.04 -30.15 29.01
N LEU A 42 -0.10 -28.82 29.18
CA LEU A 42 -1.21 -28.03 28.65
C LEU A 42 -1.15 -27.89 27.12
N THR A 43 0.02 -27.90 26.51
CA THR A 43 0.14 -27.95 25.05
C THR A 43 -0.47 -29.25 24.50
N ALA A 44 -0.20 -30.39 25.14
CA ALA A 44 -0.82 -31.67 24.79
C ALA A 44 -2.33 -31.65 25.02
N ALA A 45 -2.79 -31.05 26.12
CA ALA A 45 -4.21 -30.89 26.43
C ALA A 45 -4.95 -30.03 25.39
N VAL A 46 -4.38 -28.88 25.01
CA VAL A 46 -4.91 -27.99 23.95
C VAL A 46 -4.94 -28.69 22.60
N ARG A 47 -3.93 -29.52 22.30
CA ARG A 47 -3.91 -30.33 21.08
C ARG A 47 -4.97 -31.42 21.10
N ALA A 48 -5.27 -32.03 22.25
CA ALA A 48 -6.32 -33.03 22.42
C ALA A 48 -7.74 -32.44 22.43
N ALA A 49 -7.90 -31.17 22.82
CA ALA A 49 -9.20 -30.51 22.91
C ALA A 49 -9.94 -30.43 21.56
N SER A 50 -11.26 -30.59 21.58
CA SER A 50 -12.11 -30.36 20.42
C SER A 50 -12.32 -28.86 20.15
N ILE A 51 -12.84 -28.51 18.96
CA ILE A 51 -13.16 -27.11 18.63
C ILE A 51 -14.22 -26.56 19.61
N ALA A 52 -15.27 -27.34 19.90
CA ALA A 52 -16.30 -26.96 20.86
C ALA A 52 -15.77 -26.73 22.29
N GLN A 53 -14.78 -27.52 22.73
CA GLN A 53 -14.15 -27.33 24.04
C GLN A 53 -13.30 -26.05 24.09
N LEU A 54 -12.60 -25.72 23.01
CA LEU A 54 -11.89 -24.44 22.89
C LEU A 54 -12.86 -23.26 22.82
N ASP A 55 -14.00 -23.43 22.16
CA ASP A 55 -15.07 -22.43 22.15
C ASP A 55 -15.64 -22.17 23.55
N ALA A 56 -15.92 -23.21 24.32
CA ALA A 56 -16.37 -23.08 25.70
C ALA A 56 -15.34 -22.35 26.58
N ALA A 57 -14.05 -22.65 26.41
CA ALA A 57 -12.98 -21.96 27.12
C ALA A 57 -12.88 -20.47 26.73
N LEU A 58 -12.88 -20.17 25.42
CA LEU A 58 -12.80 -18.79 24.91
C LEU A 58 -14.05 -17.95 25.20
N ALA A 59 -15.20 -18.58 25.50
CA ALA A 59 -16.43 -17.91 25.92
C ALA A 59 -16.43 -17.52 27.41
N HIS A 60 -15.50 -18.04 28.21
CA HIS A 60 -15.48 -17.83 29.65
C HIS A 60 -14.99 -16.42 30.04
N GLU A 61 -15.72 -15.73 30.91
CA GLU A 61 -15.46 -14.33 31.26
C GLU A 61 -14.06 -14.08 31.83
N ALA A 62 -13.50 -15.03 32.59
CA ALA A 62 -12.15 -14.91 33.13
C ALA A 62 -11.07 -14.85 32.04
N LEU A 63 -11.32 -15.47 30.87
CA LEU A 63 -10.41 -15.48 29.72
C LEU A 63 -10.69 -14.35 28.74
N ALA A 64 -11.59 -13.40 29.05
CA ALA A 64 -11.87 -12.27 28.17
C ALA A 64 -10.58 -11.50 27.79
N VAL A 65 -10.54 -10.98 26.56
CA VAL A 65 -9.36 -10.29 25.99
C VAL A 65 -8.90 -9.12 26.86
N GLU A 66 -9.82 -8.44 27.54
CA GLU A 66 -9.52 -7.32 28.43
C GLU A 66 -8.78 -7.74 29.72
N ARG A 67 -8.91 -9.01 30.11
CA ARG A 67 -8.29 -9.57 31.33
C ARG A 67 -7.01 -10.33 31.00
N LEU A 68 -7.09 -11.31 30.10
CA LEU A 68 -6.00 -12.24 29.78
C LEU A 68 -5.72 -12.29 28.26
N PRO A 69 -5.28 -11.17 27.64
CA PRO A 69 -5.13 -11.07 26.19
C PRO A 69 -4.12 -12.06 25.58
N LEU A 70 -3.00 -12.33 26.26
CA LEU A 70 -1.98 -13.25 25.75
C LEU A 70 -2.46 -14.69 25.80
N SER A 71 -3.05 -15.11 26.91
CA SER A 71 -3.62 -16.46 27.08
C SER A 71 -4.77 -16.70 26.10
N PHE A 72 -5.64 -15.70 25.91
CA PHE A 72 -6.71 -15.75 24.90
C PHE A 72 -6.14 -15.90 23.48
N LEU A 73 -5.10 -15.13 23.13
CA LEU A 73 -4.43 -15.22 21.84
C LEU A 73 -3.86 -16.63 21.58
N LEU A 74 -3.25 -17.26 22.58
CA LEU A 74 -2.68 -18.60 22.47
C LEU A 74 -3.77 -19.67 22.22
N LEU A 75 -4.85 -19.65 23.00
CA LEU A 75 -5.99 -20.56 22.83
C LEU A 75 -6.70 -20.34 21.49
N LEU A 76 -6.92 -19.08 21.11
CA LEU A 76 -7.53 -18.72 19.83
C LEU A 76 -6.67 -19.17 18.64
N SER A 77 -5.35 -19.01 18.74
CA SER A 77 -4.41 -19.51 17.72
C SER A 77 -4.50 -21.03 17.57
N ALA A 78 -4.64 -21.78 18.67
CA ALA A 78 -4.82 -23.22 18.62
C ALA A 78 -6.16 -23.62 17.97
N LYS A 79 -7.25 -22.90 18.29
CA LYS A 79 -8.56 -23.09 17.64
C LYS A 79 -8.48 -22.81 16.15
N ALA A 80 -7.90 -21.69 15.76
CA ALA A 80 -7.67 -21.28 14.37
C ALA A 80 -6.95 -22.38 13.55
N ILE A 81 -5.87 -22.94 14.10
CA ILE A 81 -5.15 -24.06 13.48
C ILE A 81 -6.07 -25.28 13.30
N LYS A 82 -6.88 -25.65 14.30
CA LYS A 82 -7.80 -26.80 14.20
C LYS A 82 -8.88 -26.59 13.15
N VAL A 83 -9.48 -25.40 13.10
CA VAL A 83 -10.50 -25.05 12.10
C VAL A 83 -9.91 -25.08 10.68
N GLU A 84 -8.68 -24.61 10.49
CA GLU A 84 -8.02 -24.68 9.17
C GLU A 84 -7.72 -26.13 8.76
N HIS A 85 -7.28 -27.00 9.69
CA HIS A 85 -7.09 -28.42 9.37
C HIS A 85 -8.40 -29.13 9.02
N ALA A 86 -9.51 -28.72 9.64
CA ALA A 86 -10.83 -29.27 9.38
C ALA A 86 -11.53 -28.64 8.16
N ARG A 87 -10.84 -27.79 7.38
CA ARG A 87 -11.41 -27.02 6.25
C ARG A 87 -12.12 -27.86 5.18
N LYS A 88 -11.70 -29.11 4.98
CA LYS A 88 -12.27 -30.03 3.97
C LYS A 88 -13.58 -30.70 4.40
N VAL A 89 -13.99 -30.53 5.66
CA VAL A 89 -15.24 -31.09 6.18
C VAL A 89 -16.35 -30.07 5.91
N GLU A 90 -17.45 -30.49 5.25
CA GLU A 90 -18.49 -29.61 4.71
C GLU A 90 -19.43 -28.98 5.75
N ASP A 91 -19.23 -29.20 7.06
CA ASP A 91 -20.21 -28.85 8.10
C ASP A 91 -19.60 -28.14 9.32
N LEU A 92 -18.84 -27.06 9.09
CA LEU A 92 -18.21 -26.23 10.14
C LEU A 92 -18.57 -24.74 10.04
N ALA A 93 -19.77 -24.43 9.56
CA ALA A 93 -20.19 -23.04 9.33
C ALA A 93 -20.27 -22.25 10.65
N ASP A 94 -20.82 -22.86 11.70
CA ASP A 94 -20.99 -22.22 13.01
C ASP A 94 -19.64 -22.02 13.72
N GLU A 95 -18.73 -22.98 13.65
CA GLU A 95 -17.39 -22.88 14.21
C GLU A 95 -16.57 -21.79 13.51
N ARG A 96 -16.70 -21.67 12.18
CA ARG A 96 -16.06 -20.60 11.38
C ARG A 96 -16.62 -19.23 11.74
N ALA A 97 -17.95 -19.12 11.89
CA ALA A 97 -18.59 -17.88 12.32
C ALA A 97 -18.17 -17.48 13.74
N SER A 98 -18.11 -18.45 14.66
CA SER A 98 -17.61 -18.24 16.03
C SER A 98 -16.15 -17.79 16.02
N LEU A 99 -15.29 -18.45 15.24
CA LEU A 99 -13.88 -18.07 15.10
C LEU A 99 -13.73 -16.65 14.56
N LEU A 100 -14.51 -16.27 13.53
CA LEU A 100 -14.52 -14.92 12.97
C LEU A 100 -14.89 -13.88 14.03
N LEU A 101 -15.90 -14.15 14.86
CA LEU A 101 -16.30 -13.26 15.94
C LEU A 101 -15.23 -13.15 17.04
N GLN A 102 -14.59 -14.24 17.42
CA GLN A 102 -13.52 -14.26 18.42
C GLN A 102 -12.28 -13.49 17.94
N ILE A 103 -11.87 -13.66 16.68
CA ILE A 103 -10.77 -12.87 16.09
C ILE A 103 -11.15 -11.38 16.00
N SER A 104 -12.40 -11.07 15.67
CA SER A 104 -12.89 -9.67 15.67
C SER A 104 -12.75 -9.03 17.06
N ARG A 105 -13.15 -9.75 18.12
CA ARG A 105 -13.01 -9.27 19.51
C ARG A 105 -11.54 -9.06 19.87
N LEU A 106 -10.67 -10.00 19.51
CA LEU A 106 -9.22 -9.88 19.71
C LEU A 106 -8.69 -8.61 19.02
N PHE A 107 -8.91 -8.40 17.72
CA PHE A 107 -8.39 -7.22 17.03
C PHE A 107 -8.92 -5.91 17.62
N HIS A 108 -10.17 -5.89 18.08
CA HIS A 108 -10.73 -4.71 18.71
C HIS A 108 -10.07 -4.39 20.07
N GLN A 109 -9.81 -5.40 20.90
CA GLN A 109 -9.45 -5.20 22.32
C GLN A 109 -7.98 -5.47 22.66
N VAL A 110 -7.22 -6.20 21.83
CA VAL A 110 -5.86 -6.64 22.18
C VAL A 110 -4.95 -5.45 22.45
N PRO A 111 -4.23 -5.41 23.58
CA PRO A 111 -3.23 -4.37 23.84
C PRO A 111 -2.10 -4.46 22.83
N VAL A 112 -1.69 -3.30 22.28
CA VAL A 112 -0.61 -3.22 21.28
C VAL A 112 0.71 -3.81 21.79
N ALA A 113 1.03 -3.63 23.07
CA ALA A 113 2.23 -4.22 23.68
C ALA A 113 2.24 -5.77 23.66
N VAL A 114 1.07 -6.42 23.75
CA VAL A 114 0.95 -7.88 23.64
C VAL A 114 1.03 -8.30 22.18
N ALA A 115 0.30 -7.58 21.30
CA ALA A 115 0.31 -7.85 19.86
C ALA A 115 1.70 -7.68 19.22
N ALA A 116 2.48 -6.68 19.64
CA ALA A 116 3.84 -6.44 19.16
C ALA A 116 4.78 -7.61 19.50
N LYS A 117 4.62 -8.25 20.66
CA LYS A 117 5.43 -9.41 21.06
C LYS A 117 5.04 -10.68 20.30
N GLU A 118 3.75 -10.86 20.00
CA GLU A 118 3.21 -12.04 19.32
C GLU A 118 2.78 -11.76 17.88
N MET A 119 3.47 -10.84 17.19
CA MET A 119 3.04 -10.33 15.88
C MET A 119 2.85 -11.42 14.82
N LYS A 120 3.68 -12.47 14.84
CA LYS A 120 3.51 -13.66 13.98
C LYS A 120 2.14 -14.31 14.13
N ARG A 121 1.65 -14.49 15.36
CA ARG A 121 0.33 -15.10 15.62
C ARG A 121 -0.78 -14.16 15.19
N ILE A 122 -0.63 -12.87 15.48
CA ILE A 122 -1.60 -11.85 15.07
C ILE A 122 -1.74 -11.82 13.53
N CYS A 123 -0.63 -11.86 12.80
CA CYS A 123 -0.64 -11.89 11.34
C CYS A 123 -1.25 -13.18 10.78
N ALA A 124 -0.92 -14.34 11.35
CA ALA A 124 -1.51 -15.62 10.95
C ALA A 124 -3.03 -15.65 11.18
N LEU A 125 -3.50 -15.10 12.32
CA LEU A 125 -4.93 -14.91 12.56
C LEU A 125 -5.55 -13.92 11.58
N GLY A 126 -4.85 -12.85 11.21
CA GLY A 126 -5.32 -11.86 10.24
C GLY A 126 -5.52 -12.43 8.83
N GLU A 127 -4.61 -13.31 8.39
CA GLU A 127 -4.76 -14.02 7.12
C GLU A 127 -5.99 -14.93 7.13
N GLN A 128 -6.16 -15.74 8.19
CA GLN A 128 -7.35 -16.58 8.34
C GLN A 128 -8.63 -15.75 8.45
N TYR A 129 -8.57 -14.63 9.17
CA TYR A 129 -9.68 -13.70 9.34
C TYR A 129 -10.17 -13.14 8.02
N ALA A 130 -9.24 -12.67 7.17
CA ALA A 130 -9.57 -12.17 5.85
C ALA A 130 -10.20 -13.25 4.97
N ARG A 131 -9.61 -14.45 4.96
CA ARG A 131 -10.11 -15.60 4.20
C ARG A 131 -11.52 -16.00 4.63
N LEU A 132 -11.72 -16.23 5.93
CA LEU A 132 -13.02 -16.62 6.49
C LEU A 132 -14.10 -15.58 6.22
N ALA A 133 -13.76 -14.29 6.27
CA ALA A 133 -14.70 -13.22 5.99
C ALA A 133 -15.14 -13.21 4.52
N VAL A 134 -14.22 -13.43 3.57
CA VAL A 134 -14.55 -13.51 2.14
C VAL A 134 -15.34 -14.78 1.82
N ASP A 135 -14.90 -15.93 2.32
CA ASP A 135 -15.57 -17.22 2.11
C ASP A 135 -17.02 -17.19 2.65
N SER A 136 -17.23 -16.53 3.79
CA SER A 136 -18.56 -16.40 4.42
C SER A 136 -19.37 -15.19 3.93
N GLN A 137 -18.83 -14.39 3.00
CA GLN A 137 -19.45 -13.13 2.54
C GLN A 137 -19.76 -12.12 3.67
N GLN A 138 -18.94 -12.08 4.72
CA GLN A 138 -19.10 -11.21 5.89
C GLN A 138 -18.04 -10.09 6.00
N SER A 139 -17.32 -9.79 4.90
CA SER A 139 -16.22 -8.82 4.87
C SER A 139 -16.54 -7.44 5.46
N VAL A 140 -17.77 -6.94 5.35
CA VAL A 140 -18.13 -5.62 5.89
C VAL A 140 -17.99 -5.56 7.42
N LYS A 141 -18.37 -6.63 8.13
CA LYS A 141 -18.32 -6.68 9.60
C LYS A 141 -16.88 -6.73 10.13
N THR A 142 -15.94 -7.14 9.27
CA THR A 142 -14.55 -7.41 9.67
C THR A 142 -13.61 -6.23 9.45
N VAL A 143 -14.03 -5.23 8.67
CA VAL A 143 -13.26 -4.01 8.40
C VAL A 143 -13.00 -3.24 9.70
N PHE A 144 -14.03 -2.97 10.52
CA PHE A 144 -13.88 -2.12 11.70
C PHE A 144 -12.91 -2.67 12.77
N PRO A 145 -12.99 -3.95 13.19
CA PRO A 145 -12.05 -4.50 14.15
C PRO A 145 -10.59 -4.41 13.71
N LEU A 146 -10.29 -4.78 12.46
CA LEU A 146 -8.93 -4.75 11.93
C LEU A 146 -8.43 -3.31 11.71
N LYS A 147 -9.30 -2.40 11.25
CA LYS A 147 -8.99 -0.96 11.17
C LYS A 147 -8.63 -0.39 12.55
N SER A 148 -9.44 -0.72 13.57
CA SER A 148 -9.20 -0.28 14.95
C SER A 148 -7.84 -0.76 15.45
N PHE A 149 -7.50 -2.03 15.18
CA PHE A 149 -6.17 -2.57 15.51
C PHE A 149 -5.04 -1.78 14.84
N LEU A 150 -5.07 -1.65 13.51
CA LEU A 150 -4.01 -0.98 12.74
C LEU A 150 -3.84 0.48 13.17
N ARG A 151 -4.95 1.21 13.36
CA ARG A 151 -4.92 2.58 13.86
C ARG A 151 -4.28 2.68 15.25
N ARG A 152 -4.67 1.82 16.20
CA ARG A 152 -4.08 1.81 17.56
C ARG A 152 -2.60 1.44 17.52
N PHE A 153 -2.21 0.51 16.65
CA PHE A 153 -0.83 0.08 16.46
C PHE A 153 0.04 1.27 15.97
N HIS A 154 -0.40 1.94 14.90
CA HIS A 154 0.26 3.13 14.36
C HIS A 154 0.36 4.27 15.39
N GLN A 155 -0.72 4.56 16.13
CA GLN A 155 -0.76 5.62 17.14
C GLN A 155 0.21 5.40 18.31
N GLN A 156 0.64 4.17 18.56
CA GLN A 156 1.65 3.85 19.57
C GLN A 156 3.09 3.88 19.03
N GLY A 157 3.30 4.46 17.85
CA GLY A 157 4.61 4.66 17.25
C GLY A 157 5.06 3.53 16.32
N HIS A 158 4.21 2.54 16.05
CA HIS A 158 4.54 1.46 15.12
C HIS A 158 4.15 1.84 13.68
N ALA A 159 4.95 2.69 13.04
CA ALA A 159 4.77 3.11 11.64
C ALA A 159 5.42 2.14 10.63
N GLU A 160 5.19 0.85 10.85
CA GLU A 160 5.83 -0.24 10.12
C GLU A 160 4.81 -1.08 9.32
N LEU A 161 5.21 -1.49 8.11
CA LEU A 161 4.43 -2.37 7.27
C LEU A 161 4.42 -3.79 7.85
N THR A 162 3.21 -4.31 8.03
CA THR A 162 2.93 -5.69 8.44
C THR A 162 1.99 -6.37 7.42
N PRO A 163 1.94 -7.72 7.36
CA PRO A 163 1.03 -8.44 6.47
C PRO A 163 -0.45 -8.06 6.65
N LEU A 164 -0.83 -7.61 7.85
CA LEU A 164 -2.19 -7.17 8.17
C LEU A 164 -2.67 -6.01 7.30
N HIS A 165 -1.77 -5.15 6.80
CA HIS A 165 -2.15 -4.05 5.91
C HIS A 165 -2.69 -4.58 4.58
N ALA A 166 -1.99 -5.55 3.99
CA ALA A 166 -2.46 -6.20 2.76
C ALA A 166 -3.80 -6.93 2.99
N GLN A 167 -3.95 -7.63 4.11
CA GLN A 167 -5.20 -8.31 4.46
C GLN A 167 -6.36 -7.32 4.68
N PHE A 168 -6.11 -6.18 5.32
CA PHE A 168 -7.09 -5.13 5.52
C PHE A 168 -7.53 -4.49 4.21
N PHE A 169 -6.59 -4.20 3.30
CA PHE A 169 -6.91 -3.64 1.99
C PHE A 169 -7.70 -4.62 1.13
N TYR A 170 -7.32 -5.90 1.17
CA TYR A 170 -8.08 -6.97 0.53
C TYR A 170 -9.53 -7.02 1.02
N LEU A 171 -9.74 -6.97 2.35
CA LEU A 171 -11.08 -6.91 2.94
C LEU A 171 -11.87 -5.67 2.52
N CYS A 172 -11.23 -4.50 2.46
CA CYS A 172 -11.87 -3.26 2.03
C CYS A 172 -12.30 -3.31 0.55
N LEU A 173 -11.49 -3.91 -0.32
CA LEU A 173 -11.85 -4.11 -1.73
C LEU A 173 -13.06 -5.04 -1.86
N HIS A 174 -13.07 -6.16 -1.15
CA HIS A 174 -14.20 -7.12 -1.18
C HIS A 174 -15.49 -6.54 -0.60
N SER A 175 -15.40 -5.72 0.45
CA SER A 175 -16.54 -5.06 1.08
C SER A 175 -16.94 -3.74 0.40
N LYS A 176 -16.15 -3.26 -0.56
CA LYS A 176 -16.29 -1.93 -1.19
C LYS A 176 -16.27 -0.78 -0.18
N CYS A 177 -15.56 -0.94 0.94
CA CYS A 177 -15.42 0.06 2.01
C CYS A 177 -14.17 0.94 1.81
N TYR A 178 -14.11 1.69 0.73
CA TYR A 178 -12.96 2.54 0.35
C TYR A 178 -12.66 3.64 1.37
N PHE A 179 -13.69 4.29 1.91
CA PHE A 179 -13.53 5.33 2.94
C PHE A 179 -12.77 4.83 4.17
N ALA A 180 -13.09 3.62 4.65
CA ALA A 180 -12.40 3.02 5.78
C ALA A 180 -10.94 2.69 5.46
N ALA A 181 -10.62 2.42 4.20
CA ALA A 181 -9.27 2.15 3.75
C ALA A 181 -8.39 3.41 3.73
N MET A 182 -8.96 4.57 3.33
CA MET A 182 -8.22 5.84 3.26
C MET A 182 -7.59 6.22 4.61
N GLU A 183 -8.30 5.99 5.73
CA GLU A 183 -7.77 6.24 7.08
C GLU A 183 -6.47 5.50 7.41
N ILE A 184 -6.23 4.35 6.78
CA ILE A 184 -5.01 3.56 6.96
C ILE A 184 -4.01 3.81 5.81
N LEU A 185 -4.49 3.97 4.58
CA LEU A 185 -3.65 4.23 3.40
C LEU A 185 -2.90 5.55 3.50
N ASP A 186 -3.56 6.60 4.01
CA ASP A 186 -2.97 7.93 4.16
C ASP A 186 -2.02 8.02 5.36
N GLN A 187 -1.85 6.94 6.14
CA GLN A 187 -0.83 6.88 7.18
C GLN A 187 0.54 6.62 6.55
N THR A 188 1.53 7.42 6.95
CA THR A 188 2.91 7.23 6.48
C THR A 188 3.51 5.99 7.15
N LEU A 189 3.81 4.97 6.34
CA LEU A 189 4.61 3.81 6.73
C LEU A 189 6.00 3.97 6.14
N VAL A 190 7.03 3.95 6.99
CA VAL A 190 8.42 4.20 6.56
C VAL A 190 9.23 2.91 6.54
N GLU A 191 8.93 1.99 7.44
CA GLU A 191 9.72 0.78 7.66
C GLU A 191 8.91 -0.48 7.35
N ILE A 192 9.62 -1.58 7.07
CA ILE A 192 9.03 -2.92 7.05
C ILE A 192 9.32 -3.53 8.42
N HIS A 193 8.34 -4.20 9.01
CA HIS A 193 8.49 -4.76 10.35
C HIS A 193 9.77 -5.60 10.49
N SER A 194 10.52 -5.36 11.58
CA SER A 194 11.89 -5.87 11.75
C SER A 194 11.99 -7.39 11.92
N GLN A 195 10.88 -8.04 12.29
CA GLN A 195 10.90 -9.47 12.56
C GLN A 195 11.15 -10.28 11.29
N SER A 196 12.25 -11.03 11.30
CA SER A 196 12.65 -11.85 10.16
C SER A 196 11.55 -12.81 9.70
N HIS A 197 11.34 -12.84 8.38
CA HIS A 197 10.34 -13.65 7.69
C HIS A 197 8.88 -13.38 8.09
N LEU A 198 8.56 -12.27 8.77
CA LEU A 198 7.17 -11.91 9.00
C LEU A 198 6.50 -11.41 7.71
N VAL A 199 7.12 -10.46 7.03
CA VAL A 199 6.61 -9.88 5.78
C VAL A 199 7.19 -10.65 4.61
N SER A 200 6.33 -11.31 3.83
CA SER A 200 6.72 -11.94 2.57
C SER A 200 6.69 -10.93 1.42
N SER A 201 7.30 -11.30 0.29
CA SER A 201 7.19 -10.51 -0.94
C SER A 201 5.75 -10.41 -1.44
N VAL A 202 4.93 -11.44 -1.20
CA VAL A 202 3.51 -11.45 -1.57
C VAL A 202 2.74 -10.44 -0.72
N ASP A 203 3.03 -10.32 0.57
CA ASP A 203 2.37 -9.35 1.45
C ASP A 203 2.70 -7.92 1.00
N PHE A 204 3.97 -7.65 0.69
CA PHE A 204 4.39 -6.34 0.19
C PHE A 204 3.73 -5.99 -1.15
N LEU A 205 3.74 -6.92 -2.09
CA LEU A 205 3.11 -6.72 -3.41
C LEU A 205 1.59 -6.59 -3.31
N GLY A 206 0.95 -7.36 -2.41
CA GLY A 206 -0.46 -7.26 -2.10
C GLY A 206 -0.81 -5.89 -1.50
N TYR A 207 -0.04 -5.41 -0.54
CA TYR A 207 -0.19 -4.06 0.01
C TYR A 207 -0.14 -2.98 -1.08
N ALA A 208 0.92 -3.01 -1.92
CA ALA A 208 1.10 -2.03 -2.97
C ALA A 208 -0.01 -2.09 -4.03
N TYR A 209 -0.36 -3.30 -4.50
CA TYR A 209 -1.38 -3.48 -5.53
C TYR A 209 -2.80 -3.18 -5.04
N TYR A 210 -3.19 -3.69 -3.87
CA TYR A 210 -4.51 -3.43 -3.31
C TYR A 210 -4.67 -1.97 -2.88
N GLY A 211 -3.61 -1.35 -2.34
CA GLY A 211 -3.59 0.08 -2.04
C GLY A 211 -3.79 0.93 -3.31
N GLY A 212 -3.08 0.61 -4.39
CA GLY A 212 -3.26 1.27 -5.68
C GLY A 212 -4.69 1.14 -6.22
N LEU A 213 -5.31 -0.03 -6.07
CA LEU A 213 -6.72 -0.25 -6.44
C LEU A 213 -7.71 0.58 -5.60
N LEU A 214 -7.44 0.74 -4.31
CA LEU A 214 -8.28 1.52 -3.41
C LEU A 214 -8.20 3.02 -3.75
N TYR A 215 -7.00 3.56 -3.97
CA TYR A 215 -6.82 4.94 -4.45
C TYR A 215 -7.46 5.15 -5.82
N LEU A 216 -7.32 4.18 -6.72
CA LEU A 216 -7.97 4.21 -8.03
C LEU A 216 -9.51 4.26 -7.91
N GLY A 217 -10.08 3.52 -6.96
CA GLY A 217 -11.52 3.55 -6.66
C GLY A 217 -12.03 4.93 -6.23
N GLU A 218 -11.23 5.66 -5.45
CA GLU A 218 -11.48 7.04 -5.03
C GLU A 218 -11.03 8.10 -6.06
N LYS A 219 -10.56 7.68 -7.24
CA LYS A 219 -10.03 8.55 -8.31
C LYS A 219 -8.83 9.41 -7.89
N ARG A 220 -8.11 9.01 -6.85
CA ARG A 220 -6.82 9.59 -6.43
C ARG A 220 -5.70 9.01 -7.30
N TYR A 221 -5.69 9.47 -8.56
CA TYR A 221 -4.88 8.84 -9.61
C TYR A 221 -3.37 8.95 -9.36
N GLN A 222 -2.89 10.05 -8.77
CA GLN A 222 -1.45 10.24 -8.54
C GLN A 222 -0.93 9.25 -7.49
N GLU A 223 -1.63 9.11 -6.38
CA GLU A 223 -1.30 8.16 -5.31
C GLU A 223 -1.45 6.71 -5.78
N ALA A 224 -2.44 6.42 -6.63
CA ALA A 224 -2.57 5.12 -7.26
C ALA A 224 -1.36 4.77 -8.14
N LEU A 225 -0.84 5.73 -8.92
CA LEU A 225 0.40 5.52 -9.71
C LEU A 225 1.59 5.23 -8.81
N ASP A 226 1.73 5.97 -7.70
CA ASP A 226 2.84 5.79 -6.77
C ASP A 226 2.81 4.38 -6.14
N PHE A 227 1.62 3.88 -5.79
CA PHE A 227 1.43 2.52 -5.29
C PHE A 227 1.68 1.43 -6.34
N PHE A 228 1.22 1.61 -7.58
CA PHE A 228 1.54 0.67 -8.66
C PHE A 228 3.04 0.66 -8.99
N GLN A 229 3.68 1.83 -8.97
CA GLN A 229 5.13 1.95 -9.14
C GLN A 229 5.89 1.25 -8.01
N LEU A 230 5.40 1.33 -6.77
CA LEU A 230 5.96 0.59 -5.63
C LEU A 230 5.95 -0.92 -5.87
N ALA A 231 4.85 -1.47 -6.41
CA ALA A 231 4.78 -2.89 -6.77
C ALA A 231 5.78 -3.27 -7.89
N ILE A 232 5.88 -2.44 -8.92
CA ILE A 232 6.71 -2.70 -10.12
C ILE A 232 8.21 -2.60 -9.82
N THR A 233 8.59 -1.70 -8.91
CA THR A 233 9.99 -1.45 -8.54
C THR A 233 10.49 -2.35 -7.42
N ALA A 234 9.62 -3.16 -6.81
CA ALA A 234 9.98 -4.11 -5.78
C ALA A 234 11.06 -5.10 -6.27
N PRO A 235 12.18 -5.29 -5.54
CA PRO A 235 13.24 -6.22 -5.96
C PRO A 235 12.71 -7.62 -6.26
N ALA A 236 12.97 -8.12 -7.48
CA ALA A 236 12.41 -9.37 -7.96
C ALA A 236 13.42 -10.18 -8.78
N LEU A 237 13.44 -11.50 -8.57
CA LEU A 237 14.17 -12.47 -9.40
C LEU A 237 13.26 -13.09 -10.48
N SER A 238 11.95 -13.03 -10.28
CA SER A 238 10.92 -13.58 -11.16
C SER A 238 9.72 -12.64 -11.21
N LEU A 239 8.98 -12.66 -12.32
CA LEU A 239 7.72 -11.92 -12.44
C LEU A 239 6.64 -12.54 -11.55
N SER A 240 5.86 -11.69 -10.88
CA SER A 240 4.66 -12.07 -10.14
C SER A 240 3.41 -11.59 -10.87
N ALA A 241 2.27 -12.26 -10.64
CA ALA A 241 0.99 -11.83 -11.19
C ALA A 241 0.59 -10.42 -10.70
N PHE A 242 0.94 -10.07 -9.45
CA PHE A 242 0.73 -8.72 -8.91
C PHE A 242 1.44 -7.66 -9.73
N VAL A 243 2.70 -7.88 -10.12
CA VAL A 243 3.49 -6.91 -10.90
C VAL A 243 2.89 -6.74 -12.30
N ILE A 244 2.46 -7.84 -12.93
CA ILE A 244 1.82 -7.80 -14.26
C ILE A 244 0.51 -6.99 -14.19
N GLU A 245 -0.35 -7.29 -13.22
CA GLU A 245 -1.62 -6.57 -13.03
C GLU A 245 -1.44 -5.11 -12.62
N ALA A 246 -0.41 -4.80 -11.82
CA ALA A 246 -0.03 -3.44 -11.48
C ALA A 246 0.45 -2.67 -12.71
N TYR A 247 1.23 -3.30 -13.60
CA TYR A 247 1.73 -2.65 -14.82
C TYR A 247 0.61 -2.30 -15.80
N LYS A 248 -0.37 -3.20 -15.99
CA LYS A 248 -1.58 -2.91 -16.79
C LYS A 248 -2.29 -1.66 -16.27
N LYS A 249 -2.49 -1.57 -14.96
CA LYS A 249 -3.15 -0.42 -14.31
C LYS A 249 -2.30 0.83 -14.33
N LEU A 250 -0.98 0.71 -14.17
CA LEU A 250 -0.04 1.82 -14.31
C LEU A 250 -0.15 2.46 -15.70
N ILE A 251 -0.19 1.67 -16.77
CA ILE A 251 -0.39 2.18 -18.13
C ILE A 251 -1.70 2.97 -18.23
N LEU A 252 -2.83 2.34 -17.88
CA LEU A 252 -4.13 2.96 -18.04
C LEU A 252 -4.27 4.25 -17.22
N VAL A 253 -3.82 4.23 -15.96
CA VAL A 253 -3.89 5.41 -15.09
C VAL A 253 -2.93 6.51 -15.58
N THR A 254 -1.76 6.17 -16.10
CA THR A 254 -0.83 7.16 -16.67
C THR A 254 -1.43 7.83 -17.90
N LEU A 255 -2.11 7.09 -18.77
CA LEU A 255 -2.82 7.66 -19.92
C LEU A 255 -3.97 8.59 -19.50
N VAL A 256 -4.72 8.22 -18.45
CA VAL A 256 -5.78 9.09 -17.91
C VAL A 256 -5.17 10.37 -17.33
N LEU A 257 -4.22 10.26 -16.40
CA LEU A 257 -3.70 11.39 -15.62
C LEU A 257 -2.71 12.26 -16.41
N ARG A 258 -1.74 11.66 -17.11
CA ARG A 258 -0.63 12.35 -17.79
C ARG A 258 -0.73 12.34 -19.30
N GLY A 259 -1.37 11.32 -19.89
CA GLY A 259 -1.57 11.20 -21.35
C GLY A 259 -0.28 10.98 -22.11
N GLU A 260 0.71 10.46 -21.41
CA GLU A 260 2.04 10.15 -21.88
C GLU A 260 2.29 8.65 -21.71
N PRO A 261 3.22 8.06 -22.47
CA PRO A 261 3.63 6.69 -22.24
C PRO A 261 4.28 6.54 -20.86
N VAL A 262 4.17 5.33 -20.28
CA VAL A 262 4.81 5.01 -19.01
C VAL A 262 6.33 5.04 -19.17
N VAL A 263 7.01 5.75 -18.27
CA VAL A 263 8.47 5.71 -18.14
C VAL A 263 8.81 5.05 -16.81
N LEU A 264 9.39 3.85 -16.88
CA LEU A 264 9.79 3.13 -15.69
C LEU A 264 11.07 3.73 -15.07
N PRO A 265 11.16 3.83 -13.73
CA PRO A 265 12.38 4.27 -13.07
C PRO A 265 13.58 3.37 -13.39
N LYS A 266 14.78 3.94 -13.46
CA LYS A 266 16.02 3.20 -13.82
C LYS A 266 16.36 2.06 -12.87
N TYR A 267 15.91 2.12 -11.62
CA TYR A 267 16.14 1.10 -10.60
C TYR A 267 15.10 -0.03 -10.63
N THR A 268 14.17 -0.02 -11.59
CA THR A 268 13.22 -1.12 -11.78
C THR A 268 13.98 -2.42 -12.06
N PRO A 269 13.60 -3.56 -11.45
CA PRO A 269 14.30 -4.82 -11.66
C PRO A 269 14.33 -5.23 -13.13
N PHE A 270 15.49 -5.73 -13.58
CA PHE A 270 15.71 -6.11 -14.98
C PHE A 270 14.69 -7.14 -15.51
N VAL A 271 14.29 -8.11 -14.67
CA VAL A 271 13.29 -9.11 -15.04
C VAL A 271 11.94 -8.47 -15.38
N VAL A 272 11.58 -7.40 -14.68
CA VAL A 272 10.33 -6.66 -14.90
C VAL A 272 10.45 -5.88 -16.20
N THR A 273 11.47 -5.03 -16.34
CA THR A 273 11.67 -4.21 -17.55
C THR A 273 11.78 -5.05 -18.83
N ARG A 274 12.34 -6.25 -18.75
CA ARG A 274 12.54 -7.12 -19.92
C ARG A 274 11.30 -7.89 -20.32
N HIS A 275 10.45 -8.28 -19.37
CA HIS A 275 9.42 -9.31 -19.61
C HIS A 275 7.99 -8.84 -19.35
N VAL A 276 7.76 -7.77 -18.57
CA VAL A 276 6.39 -7.37 -18.17
C VAL A 276 5.51 -6.99 -19.37
N GLU A 277 6.08 -6.31 -20.37
CA GLU A 277 5.35 -5.87 -21.56
C GLU A 277 4.85 -7.03 -22.41
N ASN A 278 5.59 -8.15 -22.46
CA ASN A 278 5.19 -9.35 -23.20
C ASN A 278 3.88 -9.94 -22.66
N HIS A 279 3.56 -9.68 -21.39
CA HIS A 279 2.31 -10.13 -20.75
C HIS A 279 1.19 -9.09 -20.82
N CYS A 280 1.47 -7.89 -21.36
CA CYS A 280 0.57 -6.75 -21.36
C CYS A 280 0.38 -6.15 -22.76
N THR A 281 0.56 -6.94 -23.82
CA THR A 281 0.56 -6.44 -25.20
C THR A 281 -0.68 -5.63 -25.59
N PRO A 282 -1.93 -5.97 -25.21
CA PRO A 282 -3.09 -5.14 -25.55
C PRO A 282 -3.06 -3.74 -24.90
N TYR A 283 -2.43 -3.63 -23.72
CA TYR A 283 -2.30 -2.36 -23.00
C TYR A 283 -1.18 -1.50 -23.59
N VAL A 284 -0.08 -2.12 -24.01
CA VAL A 284 1.03 -1.44 -24.72
C VAL A 284 0.57 -0.95 -26.10
N ASP A 285 -0.22 -1.76 -26.82
CA ASP A 285 -0.84 -1.36 -28.09
C ASP A 285 -1.76 -0.14 -27.89
N LEU A 286 -2.56 -0.15 -26.83
CA LEU A 286 -3.43 0.99 -26.49
C LEU A 286 -2.63 2.25 -26.18
N ALA A 287 -1.55 2.13 -25.39
CA ALA A 287 -0.66 3.25 -25.10
C ALA A 287 0.02 3.80 -26.36
N SER A 288 0.41 2.91 -27.28
CA SER A 288 1.02 3.28 -28.57
C SER A 288 0.03 3.96 -29.52
N ALA A 289 -1.25 3.57 -29.46
CA ALA A 289 -2.33 4.22 -30.19
C ALA A 289 -2.73 5.58 -29.58
N PHE A 290 -2.40 5.83 -28.31
CA PHE A 290 -2.70 7.08 -27.60
C PHE A 290 -1.77 8.22 -28.06
N VAL A 291 -1.95 8.67 -29.30
CA VAL A 291 -1.26 9.83 -29.86
C VAL A 291 -2.28 10.93 -30.08
N VAL A 292 -2.28 11.95 -29.22
CA VAL A 292 -3.31 13.02 -29.21
C VAL A 292 -3.38 13.78 -30.55
N GLU A 293 -2.30 13.78 -31.34
CA GLU A 293 -2.24 14.37 -32.68
C GLU A 293 -2.99 13.57 -33.74
N LYS A 294 -3.15 12.26 -33.52
CA LYS A 294 -3.83 11.35 -34.44
C LYS A 294 -5.33 11.33 -34.14
N ASP A 295 -6.06 10.65 -35.00
CA ASP A 295 -7.50 10.52 -34.85
C ASP A 295 -7.90 9.53 -33.73
N LEU A 296 -9.07 9.75 -33.14
CA LEU A 296 -9.68 8.90 -32.12
C LEU A 296 -9.93 7.48 -32.63
N ALA A 297 -10.11 7.31 -33.95
CA ALA A 297 -10.38 6.03 -34.59
C ALA A 297 -9.32 4.96 -34.25
N ALA A 298 -8.05 5.33 -34.21
CA ALA A 298 -6.96 4.39 -33.89
C ALA A 298 -7.07 3.84 -32.46
N VAL A 299 -7.41 4.68 -31.49
CA VAL A 299 -7.62 4.26 -30.10
C VAL A 299 -8.86 3.37 -30.00
N GLN A 300 -9.95 3.73 -30.68
CA GLN A 300 -11.18 2.95 -30.68
C GLN A 300 -10.99 1.57 -31.32
N GLU A 301 -10.22 1.47 -32.40
CA GLU A 301 -9.92 0.20 -33.07
C GLU A 301 -9.18 -0.77 -32.14
N VAL A 302 -8.19 -0.29 -31.38
CA VAL A 302 -7.49 -1.15 -30.40
C VAL A 302 -8.43 -1.57 -29.27
N VAL A 303 -9.29 -0.67 -28.80
CA VAL A 303 -10.26 -0.98 -27.74
C VAL A 303 -11.27 -2.03 -28.19
N THR A 304 -11.84 -1.91 -29.39
CA THR A 304 -12.80 -2.89 -29.93
C THR A 304 -12.14 -4.22 -30.24
N LYS A 305 -10.91 -4.21 -30.77
CA LYS A 305 -10.13 -5.43 -31.05
C LYS A 305 -9.86 -6.26 -29.78
N HIS A 306 -9.64 -5.61 -28.63
CA HIS A 306 -9.28 -6.26 -27.37
C HIS A 306 -10.36 -6.16 -26.28
N GLU A 307 -11.60 -5.84 -26.64
CA GLU A 307 -12.67 -5.57 -25.68
C GLU A 307 -12.95 -6.73 -24.74
N GLU A 308 -13.01 -7.96 -25.27
CA GLU A 308 -13.25 -9.18 -24.49
C GLU A 308 -12.17 -9.41 -23.42
N LEU A 309 -10.90 -9.16 -23.75
CA LEU A 309 -9.79 -9.28 -22.81
C LEU A 309 -9.89 -8.23 -21.69
N PHE A 310 -10.20 -6.97 -22.04
CA PHE A 310 -10.39 -5.92 -21.04
C PHE A 310 -11.58 -6.18 -20.12
N ALA A 311 -12.64 -6.81 -20.63
CA ALA A 311 -13.80 -7.21 -19.85
C ALA A 311 -13.45 -8.37 -18.89
N GLN A 312 -12.77 -9.41 -19.37
CA GLN A 312 -12.34 -10.55 -18.57
C GLN A 312 -11.40 -10.15 -17.43
N GLU A 313 -10.50 -9.19 -17.69
CA GLU A 313 -9.56 -8.68 -16.69
C GLU A 313 -10.14 -7.58 -15.79
N GLY A 314 -11.42 -7.23 -15.95
CA GLY A 314 -12.12 -6.22 -15.14
C GLY A 314 -11.65 -4.77 -15.36
N ASN A 315 -10.87 -4.51 -16.41
CA ASN A 315 -10.27 -3.20 -16.69
C ASN A 315 -11.07 -2.37 -17.72
N LEU A 316 -12.14 -2.92 -18.30
CA LEU A 316 -12.95 -2.25 -19.33
C LEU A 316 -13.45 -0.86 -18.92
N GLY A 317 -13.85 -0.68 -17.65
CA GLY A 317 -14.29 0.62 -17.14
C GLY A 317 -13.17 1.67 -17.18
N LEU A 318 -11.94 1.28 -16.85
CA LEU A 318 -10.78 2.16 -16.88
C LEU A 318 -10.32 2.44 -18.32
N VAL A 319 -10.40 1.45 -19.23
CA VAL A 319 -10.15 1.66 -20.67
C VAL A 319 -11.13 2.68 -21.27
N LYS A 320 -12.41 2.63 -20.89
CA LYS A 320 -13.40 3.65 -21.28
C LYS A 320 -13.03 5.04 -20.75
N GLN A 321 -12.46 5.13 -19.55
CA GLN A 321 -11.91 6.40 -19.02
C GLN A 321 -10.70 6.88 -19.82
N VAL A 322 -9.83 5.99 -20.30
CA VAL A 322 -8.70 6.36 -21.19
C VAL A 322 -9.23 7.01 -22.48
N VAL A 323 -10.25 6.41 -23.12
CA VAL A 323 -10.88 7.00 -24.32
C VAL A 323 -11.48 8.37 -24.02
N GLN A 324 -12.11 8.55 -22.87
CA GLN A 324 -12.65 9.84 -22.45
C GLN A 324 -11.55 10.87 -22.18
N ALA A 325 -10.46 10.46 -21.51
CA ALA A 325 -9.31 11.31 -21.25
C ALA A 325 -8.61 11.75 -22.55
N PHE A 326 -8.55 10.88 -23.56
CA PHE A 326 -8.06 11.24 -24.90
C PHE A 326 -8.87 12.40 -25.51
N LYS A 327 -10.20 12.32 -25.47
CA LYS A 327 -11.08 13.39 -25.98
C LYS A 327 -10.87 14.70 -25.21
N GLN A 328 -10.81 14.63 -23.89
CA GLN A 328 -10.57 15.79 -23.04
C GLN A 328 -9.21 16.45 -23.36
N ARG A 329 -8.16 15.67 -23.57
CA ARG A 329 -6.83 16.20 -23.93
C ARG A 329 -6.81 16.87 -25.29
N LYS A 330 -7.53 16.33 -26.28
CA LYS A 330 -7.70 17.01 -27.57
C LYS A 330 -8.33 18.39 -27.38
N LEU A 331 -9.34 18.50 -26.53
CA LEU A 331 -9.96 19.78 -26.19
C LEU A 331 -9.00 20.73 -25.48
N LEU A 332 -8.27 20.24 -24.48
CA LEU A 332 -7.30 21.07 -23.76
C LEU A 332 -6.21 21.62 -24.67
N ARG A 333 -5.83 20.93 -25.75
CA ARG A 333 -4.88 21.49 -26.74
C ARG A 333 -5.46 22.65 -27.56
N LEU A 334 -6.78 22.70 -27.77
CA LEU A 334 -7.42 23.79 -28.53
C LEU A 334 -7.21 25.16 -27.87
N THR A 335 -7.11 25.18 -26.54
CA THR A 335 -6.83 26.39 -25.75
C THR A 335 -5.50 27.05 -26.14
N ARG A 336 -4.53 26.27 -26.63
CA ARG A 336 -3.20 26.76 -27.04
C ARG A 336 -3.17 27.35 -28.44
N THR A 337 -4.11 26.96 -29.30
CA THR A 337 -4.10 27.32 -30.72
C THR A 337 -5.20 28.31 -31.10
N TYR A 338 -6.29 28.33 -30.36
CA TYR A 338 -7.45 29.17 -30.65
C TYR A 338 -7.74 30.10 -29.48
N ALA A 339 -8.03 31.37 -29.77
CA ALA A 339 -8.63 32.29 -28.80
C ALA A 339 -10.16 32.13 -28.77
N THR A 340 -10.77 31.84 -29.93
CA THR A 340 -12.21 31.61 -30.05
C THR A 340 -12.46 30.55 -31.13
N ILE A 341 -13.35 29.60 -30.88
CA ILE A 341 -13.65 28.49 -31.79
C ILE A 341 -15.14 28.12 -31.74
N GLU A 342 -15.70 27.66 -32.87
CA GLU A 342 -17.08 27.15 -32.96
C GLU A 342 -17.25 25.82 -32.23
N LEU A 343 -18.39 25.64 -31.56
CA LEU A 343 -18.74 24.39 -30.84
C LEU A 343 -18.75 23.14 -31.75
N THR A 344 -19.14 23.31 -33.01
CA THR A 344 -19.17 22.23 -34.01
C THR A 344 -17.76 21.78 -34.38
N GLU A 345 -16.82 22.72 -34.52
CA GLU A 345 -15.42 22.43 -34.83
C GLU A 345 -14.70 21.78 -33.63
N ILE A 346 -15.07 22.19 -32.42
CA ILE A 346 -14.66 21.53 -31.17
C ILE A 346 -15.13 20.05 -31.16
N ALA A 347 -16.40 19.80 -31.51
CA ALA A 347 -16.96 18.46 -31.55
C ALA A 347 -16.24 17.57 -32.58
N LYS A 348 -15.93 18.11 -33.77
CA LYS A 348 -15.13 17.39 -34.78
C LYS A 348 -13.73 17.07 -34.27
N THR A 349 -13.04 18.05 -33.69
CA THR A 349 -11.66 17.86 -33.23
C THR A 349 -11.58 16.82 -32.11
N ALA A 350 -12.55 16.79 -31.20
CA ALA A 350 -12.65 15.77 -30.15
C ALA A 350 -13.06 14.37 -30.65
N GLY A 351 -13.35 14.21 -31.95
CA GLY A 351 -13.79 12.93 -32.52
C GLY A 351 -15.20 12.53 -32.06
N MET A 352 -16.09 13.50 -31.83
CA MET A 352 -17.48 13.22 -31.49
C MET A 352 -18.29 12.88 -32.75
N THR A 353 -19.04 11.78 -32.71
CA THR A 353 -19.93 11.37 -33.81
C THR A 353 -20.96 12.45 -34.10
N ASN A 354 -21.17 12.76 -35.39
CA ASN A 354 -22.16 13.72 -35.91
C ASN A 354 -21.99 15.19 -35.48
N SER A 355 -20.80 15.62 -35.06
CA SER A 355 -20.57 17.02 -34.63
C SER A 355 -21.59 17.48 -33.57
N ASP A 356 -21.90 16.61 -32.61
CA ASP A 356 -22.90 16.87 -31.57
C ASP A 356 -22.43 17.99 -30.63
N ALA A 357 -22.86 19.22 -30.94
CA ALA A 357 -22.51 20.43 -30.20
C ALA A 357 -22.93 20.33 -28.72
N VAL A 358 -23.99 19.57 -28.39
CA VAL A 358 -24.47 19.39 -27.02
C VAL A 358 -23.49 18.52 -26.21
N ALA A 359 -22.97 17.45 -26.82
CA ALA A 359 -21.96 16.61 -26.19
C ALA A 359 -20.65 17.37 -25.96
N ALA A 360 -20.24 18.21 -26.91
CA ALA A 360 -19.08 19.08 -26.78
C ALA A 360 -19.28 20.12 -25.67
N GLU A 361 -20.43 20.80 -25.63
CA GLU A 361 -20.79 21.75 -24.57
C GLU A 361 -20.72 21.09 -23.19
N LYS A 362 -21.33 19.91 -23.03
CA LYS A 362 -21.31 19.18 -21.75
C LYS A 362 -19.90 18.80 -21.31
N MET A 363 -19.04 18.39 -22.25
CA MET A 363 -17.64 18.05 -21.96
C MET A 363 -16.85 19.29 -21.54
N LEU A 364 -17.02 20.42 -22.24
CA LEU A 364 -16.39 21.70 -21.89
C LEU A 364 -16.82 22.18 -20.50
N LEU A 365 -18.12 22.15 -20.19
CA LEU A 365 -18.64 22.50 -18.87
C LEU A 365 -18.03 21.63 -17.76
N THR A 366 -17.80 20.35 -18.05
CA THR A 366 -17.12 19.44 -17.09
C THR A 366 -15.66 19.84 -16.89
N LEU A 367 -14.94 20.24 -17.94
CA LEU A 367 -13.55 20.70 -17.84
C LEU A 367 -13.44 22.04 -17.09
N ILE A 368 -14.37 22.97 -17.32
CA ILE A 368 -14.43 24.27 -16.64
C ILE A 368 -14.76 24.07 -15.15
N SER A 369 -15.78 23.28 -14.82
CA SER A 369 -16.16 23.02 -13.42
C SER A 369 -15.08 22.28 -12.62
N ASN A 370 -14.25 21.47 -13.28
CA ASN A 370 -13.10 20.82 -12.66
C ASN A 370 -11.86 21.73 -12.56
N GLY A 371 -11.93 22.98 -13.03
CA GLY A 371 -10.81 23.93 -13.04
C GLY A 371 -9.66 23.53 -13.97
N GLN A 372 -9.93 22.73 -15.01
CA GLN A 372 -8.90 22.26 -15.95
C GLN A 372 -8.73 23.21 -17.15
N MET A 373 -9.65 24.16 -17.35
CA MET A 373 -9.68 25.08 -18.47
C MET A 373 -10.60 26.26 -18.18
N ASP A 374 -10.15 27.47 -18.50
CA ASP A 374 -10.95 28.68 -18.41
C ASP A 374 -11.52 29.05 -19.78
N ALA A 375 -12.85 28.98 -19.90
CA ALA A 375 -13.55 29.28 -21.14
C ALA A 375 -14.95 29.84 -20.90
N VAL A 376 -15.37 30.75 -21.77
CA VAL A 376 -16.72 31.33 -21.79
C VAL A 376 -17.47 30.80 -23.02
N ILE A 377 -18.65 30.23 -22.79
CA ILE A 377 -19.49 29.65 -23.84
C ILE A 377 -20.58 30.68 -24.23
N ASP A 378 -20.53 31.19 -25.47
CA ASP A 378 -21.58 32.02 -26.06
C ASP A 378 -22.57 31.12 -26.81
N LYS A 379 -23.70 30.83 -26.16
CA LYS A 379 -24.76 29.99 -26.74
C LYS A 379 -25.47 30.63 -27.94
N GLN A 380 -25.52 31.96 -28.00
CA GLN A 380 -26.21 32.65 -29.10
C GLN A 380 -25.40 32.57 -30.39
N LYS A 381 -24.07 32.65 -30.27
CA LYS A 381 -23.15 32.57 -31.42
C LYS A 381 -22.60 31.16 -31.67
N ALA A 382 -22.91 30.21 -30.79
CA ALA A 382 -22.33 28.85 -30.79
C ALA A 382 -20.78 28.86 -30.77
N MET A 383 -20.19 29.82 -30.06
CA MET A 383 -18.74 30.03 -29.95
C MET A 383 -18.25 29.79 -28.53
N VAL A 384 -17.00 29.37 -28.41
CA VAL A 384 -16.27 29.26 -27.14
C VAL A 384 -15.08 30.19 -27.19
N ARG A 385 -15.00 31.14 -26.25
CA ARG A 385 -13.82 32.01 -26.04
C ARG A 385 -12.99 31.40 -24.91
N PHE A 386 -11.73 31.10 -25.17
CA PHE A 386 -10.80 30.66 -24.13
C PHE A 386 -10.24 31.90 -23.42
N VAL A 387 -10.25 31.89 -22.09
CA VAL A 387 -9.69 32.98 -21.27
C VAL A 387 -8.24 32.61 -20.98
N LEU A 388 -7.32 33.50 -21.35
CA LEU A 388 -5.91 33.34 -21.02
C LEU A 388 -5.67 33.92 -19.62
N GLU A 389 -4.78 33.30 -18.84
CA GLU A 389 -4.50 33.59 -17.42
C GLU A 389 -4.17 35.07 -17.14
N ASP A 390 -3.83 35.86 -18.15
CA ASP A 390 -3.40 37.27 -18.03
C ASP A 390 -4.52 38.32 -18.16
N GLU A 391 -5.76 37.98 -18.58
CA GLU A 391 -6.73 39.00 -19.03
C GLU A 391 -7.74 39.52 -17.99
N ASP A 392 -8.05 38.82 -16.88
CA ASP A 392 -9.11 39.26 -15.95
C ASP A 392 -8.84 38.84 -14.48
N GLY A 393 -8.10 39.66 -13.72
CA GLY A 393 -7.58 39.28 -12.39
C GLY A 393 -7.84 40.25 -11.23
N GLY A 394 -8.92 41.02 -11.21
CA GLY A 394 -9.10 42.11 -10.21
C GLY A 394 -9.75 41.76 -8.87
N ALA A 395 -10.63 40.75 -8.81
CA ALA A 395 -11.44 40.46 -7.61
C ALA A 395 -11.38 39.00 -7.11
N TYR A 396 -10.87 38.08 -7.94
CA TYR A 396 -10.67 36.67 -7.58
C TYR A 396 -9.32 36.39 -6.88
N GLN A 397 -8.44 37.39 -6.75
CA GLN A 397 -7.10 37.18 -6.21
C GLN A 397 -7.08 36.94 -4.70
N ASP A 398 -7.88 37.64 -3.88
CA ASP A 398 -7.78 37.53 -2.40
C ASP A 398 -8.21 36.15 -1.85
N GLU A 399 -9.30 35.54 -2.35
CA GLU A 399 -9.73 34.20 -1.90
C GLU A 399 -8.78 33.10 -2.40
N VAL A 400 -8.31 33.21 -3.65
CA VAL A 400 -7.34 32.29 -4.25
C VAL A 400 -5.99 32.38 -3.54
N GLN A 401 -5.61 33.56 -3.06
CA GLN A 401 -4.37 33.79 -2.30
C GLN A 401 -4.48 33.21 -0.88
N GLY A 402 -5.66 33.24 -0.26
CA GLY A 402 -5.94 32.53 1.00
C GLY A 402 -5.87 30.99 0.85
N GLU A 403 -6.45 30.42 -0.20
CA GLU A 403 -6.37 28.98 -0.44
C GLU A 403 -4.95 28.54 -0.84
N ALA A 404 -4.26 29.33 -1.67
CA ALA A 404 -2.88 29.07 -2.07
C ALA A 404 -1.92 29.14 -0.87
N THR A 405 -2.09 30.11 0.03
CA THR A 405 -1.28 30.20 1.26
C THR A 405 -1.54 29.03 2.20
N ARG A 406 -2.79 28.57 2.34
CA ARG A 406 -3.11 27.36 3.10
C ARG A 406 -2.46 26.10 2.50
N LYS A 407 -2.58 25.90 1.18
CA LYS A 407 -1.92 24.78 0.48
C LYS A 407 -0.41 24.82 0.66
N LEU A 408 0.20 26.01 0.58
CA LEU A 408 1.63 26.19 0.83
C LEU A 408 2.00 25.78 2.25
N GLN A 409 1.20 26.18 3.25
CA GLN A 409 1.42 25.78 4.64
C GLN A 409 1.35 24.25 4.82
N GLU A 410 0.33 23.59 4.24
CA GLU A 410 0.20 22.13 4.29
C GLU A 410 1.41 21.42 3.66
N GLU A 411 1.92 21.91 2.52
CA GLU A 411 3.13 21.37 1.89
C GLU A 411 4.40 21.66 2.70
N MET A 412 4.49 22.82 3.35
CA MET A 412 5.60 23.13 4.26
C MET A 412 5.63 22.19 5.47
N GLU A 413 4.48 21.87 6.05
CA GLU A 413 4.37 20.91 7.15
C GLU A 413 4.85 19.51 6.73
N LYS A 414 4.45 19.04 5.54
CA LYS A 414 4.95 17.78 4.96
C LYS A 414 6.46 17.79 4.77
N LEU A 415 7.03 18.88 4.23
CA LEU A 415 8.47 19.03 4.03
C LEU A 415 9.24 18.97 5.36
N VAL A 416 8.72 19.60 6.42
CA VAL A 416 9.32 19.54 7.76
C VAL A 416 9.32 18.11 8.28
N MET A 417 8.23 17.37 8.12
CA MET A 417 8.14 15.96 8.53
C MET A 417 9.15 15.08 7.77
N VAL A 418 9.22 15.22 6.44
CA VAL A 418 10.18 14.46 5.63
C VAL A 418 11.63 14.81 6.00
N ALA A 419 11.94 16.09 6.23
CA ALA A 419 13.27 16.52 6.65
C ALA A 419 13.65 15.96 8.03
N ALA A 420 12.71 15.88 8.97
CA ALA A 420 12.93 15.26 10.26
C ALA A 420 13.21 13.76 10.13
N GLN A 421 12.44 13.06 9.29
CA GLN A 421 12.64 11.63 9.03
C GLN A 421 13.99 11.36 8.36
N LEU A 422 14.39 12.18 7.38
CA LEU A 422 15.67 12.04 6.70
C LEU A 422 16.84 12.23 7.68
N ARG A 423 16.76 13.21 8.58
CA ARG A 423 17.76 13.39 9.65
C ARG A 423 17.84 12.17 10.57
N TYR A 424 16.70 11.60 10.94
CA TYR A 424 16.67 10.39 11.74
C TYR A 424 17.37 9.21 11.04
N MET A 425 17.04 8.97 9.76
CA MET A 425 17.67 7.93 8.94
C MET A 425 19.17 8.16 8.76
N ASP A 426 19.61 9.41 8.58
CA ASP A 426 21.04 9.75 8.47
C ASP A 426 21.78 9.40 9.77
N VAL A 427 21.22 9.74 10.93
CA VAL A 427 21.82 9.37 12.23
C VAL A 427 21.87 7.86 12.39
N GLU A 428 20.81 7.14 12.06
CA GLU A 428 20.76 5.68 12.14
C GLU A 428 21.81 5.02 11.23
N LEU A 429 21.91 5.46 9.97
CA LEU A 429 22.89 4.95 9.02
C LEU A 429 24.32 5.20 9.50
N VAL A 430 24.64 6.43 9.93
CA VAL A 430 25.97 6.80 10.41
C VAL A 430 26.32 6.04 11.68
N THR A 431 25.38 5.84 12.61
CA THR A 431 25.64 5.10 13.85
C THR A 431 25.67 3.58 13.66
N SER A 432 25.22 3.06 12.51
CA SER A 432 25.21 1.62 12.25
C SER A 432 26.62 1.00 12.25
N ALA A 433 26.76 -0.14 12.94
CA ALA A 433 28.05 -0.84 13.05
C ALA A 433 28.63 -1.24 11.69
N LYS A 434 27.75 -1.58 10.72
CA LYS A 434 28.17 -1.93 9.34
C LYS A 434 28.78 -0.73 8.62
N PHE A 435 28.16 0.45 8.73
CA PHE A 435 28.67 1.67 8.12
C PHE A 435 29.99 2.09 8.78
N GLN A 436 30.05 2.11 10.11
CA GLN A 436 31.27 2.44 10.86
C GLN A 436 32.43 1.49 10.54
N SER A 437 32.17 0.17 10.43
CA SER A 437 33.19 -0.80 10.03
C SER A 437 33.69 -0.59 8.60
N ARG A 438 32.79 -0.26 7.65
CA ARG A 438 33.19 0.06 6.28
C ARG A 438 34.00 1.35 6.20
N LEU A 439 33.59 2.39 6.94
CA LEU A 439 34.30 3.66 7.01
C LEU A 439 35.71 3.48 7.56
N GLN A 440 35.88 2.66 8.61
CA GLN A 440 37.19 2.32 9.15
C GLN A 440 38.04 1.56 8.13
N LYS A 441 37.47 0.55 7.44
CA LYS A 441 38.18 -0.19 6.38
C LYS A 441 38.64 0.70 5.24
N ASP A 442 37.81 1.66 4.82
CA ASP A 442 38.18 2.62 3.77
C ASP A 442 39.26 3.60 4.25
N LYS A 443 39.22 4.03 5.51
CA LYS A 443 40.26 4.85 6.13
C LYS A 443 41.59 4.09 6.18
N ASP A 444 41.57 2.84 6.62
CA ASP A 444 42.74 1.97 6.66
C ASP A 444 43.30 1.73 5.24
N ARG A 445 42.44 1.48 4.25
CA ARG A 445 42.85 1.34 2.84
C ARG A 445 43.52 2.61 2.32
N ARG A 446 42.96 3.79 2.59
CA ARG A 446 43.58 5.08 2.20
C ARG A 446 44.92 5.30 2.90
N SER A 447 45.03 4.96 4.18
CA SER A 447 46.29 5.07 4.92
C SER A 447 47.39 4.17 4.34
N ARG A 448 47.05 2.93 3.94
CA ARG A 448 47.98 2.01 3.29
C ARG A 448 48.42 2.48 1.91
N ILE A 449 47.52 3.06 1.12
CA ILE A 449 47.86 3.64 -0.19
C ILE A 449 48.81 4.83 -0.01
N ASN A 450 48.56 5.69 0.97
CA ASN A 450 49.43 6.83 1.25
C ASN A 450 50.82 6.37 1.74
N LEU A 451 50.90 5.35 2.58
CA LEU A 451 52.17 4.73 3.01
C LEU A 451 52.92 4.08 1.85
N HIS A 452 52.20 3.43 0.93
CA HIS A 452 52.82 2.80 -0.25
C HIS A 452 53.34 3.84 -1.25
N ASN A 453 52.62 4.95 -1.44
CA ASN A 453 53.09 6.06 -2.27
C ASN A 453 54.32 6.75 -1.64
N GLN A 454 54.35 6.94 -0.32
CA GLN A 454 55.54 7.47 0.37
C GLN A 454 56.75 6.54 0.25
N GLN A 455 56.56 5.22 0.37
CA GLN A 455 57.64 4.25 0.17
C GLN A 455 58.08 4.11 -1.29
N GLY A 456 57.17 4.34 -2.24
CA GLY A 456 57.48 4.39 -3.68
C GLY A 456 58.32 5.61 -4.04
N ASP A 457 57.96 6.78 -3.50
CA ASP A 457 58.75 8.02 -3.66
C ASP A 457 60.11 7.90 -2.96
N GLU A 458 60.19 7.33 -1.75
CA GLU A 458 61.48 7.08 -1.09
C GLU A 458 62.36 6.09 -1.86
N ARG A 459 61.80 5.03 -2.48
CA ARG A 459 62.58 4.12 -3.34
C ARG A 459 63.07 4.79 -4.62
N MET A 460 62.28 5.65 -5.25
CA MET A 460 62.69 6.43 -6.42
C MET A 460 63.81 7.42 -6.07
N ILE A 461 63.78 8.01 -4.86
CA ILE A 461 64.84 8.90 -4.36
C ILE A 461 66.12 8.11 -4.05
N VAL A 462 66.02 6.89 -3.50
CA VAL A 462 67.19 6.06 -3.17
C VAL A 462 67.84 5.45 -4.42
N GLU A 463 67.08 5.01 -5.43
CA GLU A 463 67.66 4.54 -6.71
C GLU A 463 68.24 5.68 -7.56
N GLY A 464 67.72 6.90 -7.43
CA GLY A 464 68.33 8.09 -8.04
C GLY A 464 69.65 8.54 -7.37
N ALA A 465 69.85 8.20 -6.10
CA ALA A 465 71.03 8.59 -5.32
C ALA A 465 72.19 7.57 -5.38
N SER A 466 71.94 6.29 -5.75
CA SER A 466 73.00 5.27 -5.83
C SER A 466 73.68 5.18 -7.21
N GLY A 467 73.36 6.09 -8.15
CA GLY A 467 73.85 6.08 -9.53
C GLY A 467 74.99 7.08 -9.83
N MET A 468 75.43 7.88 -8.86
CA MET A 468 76.49 8.88 -9.05
C MET A 468 77.43 8.91 -7.85
N GLU A 469 78.52 8.13 -7.93
CA GLU A 469 79.80 8.21 -7.20
C GLU A 469 80.42 6.81 -7.38
N THR A 470 81.38 6.54 -8.27
CA THR A 470 82.74 7.09 -8.30
C THR A 470 83.35 6.96 -9.71
N MET A 471 83.72 8.08 -10.33
CA MET A 471 84.85 8.17 -11.26
C MET A 471 85.74 9.29 -10.75
N GLU A 472 86.79 8.92 -10.04
CA GLU A 472 88.12 9.56 -10.06
C GLU A 472 89.15 8.51 -9.69
#